data_AF-A0A0A2W0J5-F1
#
_entry.id   AF-A0A0A2W0J5-F1
#
_cell.length_a   1.000
_cell.length_b   1.000
_cell.length_c   1.000
_cell.angle_alpha   90.00
_cell.angle_beta   90.00
_cell.angle_gamma   90.00
#
_symmetry.space_group_name_H-M   'P 1'
#
loop_
_entity.id
_entity.type
_entity.pdbx_description
1 polymer ?
#
loop_
_entity_poly.entity_id
_entity_poly.type
_entity_poly.pdbx_seq_one_letter_code
_entity_poly.pdbx_strand_id
1 'polypeptide(L)'
;MDVVASLPESHLRAILVALCKDPYTHDRVISMASKLAAAPSSCNGSDLAICVQCKQAFFRPDACRELVPLSSRWADESNEAWDDHFVNTDGPMETEENMEDWPDAFVWDCCQKTGSARGCKVGQHRS
;
A
#
# COMPACT_ATOMS: atom_id res chain seq x y z
N MET A 1 7.45 -20.81 -0.17
CA MET A 1 8.06 -19.86 0.78
C MET A 1 8.59 -18.70 -0.04
N ASP A 2 8.31 -17.48 0.40
CA ASP A 2 8.83 -16.27 -0.23
C ASP A 2 10.35 -16.22 -0.02
N VAL A 3 11.11 -16.11 -1.11
CA VAL A 3 12.58 -16.05 -1.08
C VAL A 3 13.04 -14.82 -0.30
N VAL A 4 12.31 -13.71 -0.39
CA VAL A 4 12.64 -12.44 0.28
C VAL A 4 12.58 -12.62 1.81
N ALA A 5 11.55 -13.28 2.32
CA ALA A 5 11.38 -13.50 3.76
C ALA A 5 12.47 -14.41 4.39
N SER A 6 13.23 -15.14 3.57
CA SER A 6 14.32 -16.02 4.05
C SER A 6 15.69 -15.34 4.11
N LEU A 7 15.81 -14.12 3.59
CA LEU A 7 17.08 -13.40 3.54
C LEU A 7 17.47 -12.84 4.91
N PRO A 8 18.78 -12.74 5.22
CA PRO A 8 19.24 -12.03 6.41
C PRO A 8 18.88 -10.54 6.36
N GLU A 9 18.62 -9.93 7.52
CA GLU A 9 18.26 -8.50 7.62
C GLU A 9 19.27 -7.56 6.95
N SER A 10 20.57 -7.91 6.96
CA SER A 10 21.61 -7.17 6.27
C SER A 10 21.40 -7.12 4.75
N HIS A 11 20.95 -8.22 4.14
CA HIS A 11 20.64 -8.29 2.72
C HIS A 11 19.35 -7.55 2.41
N LEU A 12 18.32 -7.68 3.25
CA LEU A 12 17.07 -6.94 3.11
C LEU A 12 17.32 -5.42 3.15
N ARG A 13 18.16 -4.95 4.08
CA ARG A 13 18.56 -3.54 4.17
C ARG A 13 19.31 -3.07 2.92
N ALA A 14 20.25 -3.87 2.41
CA ALA A 14 21.00 -3.53 1.21
C ALA A 14 20.10 -3.43 -0.03
N ILE A 15 19.16 -4.38 -0.19
CA ILE A 15 18.16 -4.37 -1.27
C ILE A 15 17.26 -3.14 -1.14
N LEU A 16 16.74 -2.84 0.05
CA LEU A 16 15.89 -1.67 0.28
C LEU A 16 16.60 -0.36 -0.09
N VAL A 17 17.85 -0.19 0.33
CA VAL A 17 18.68 0.99 -0.02
C VAL A 17 18.89 1.10 -1.54
N ALA A 18 19.07 -0.03 -2.23
CA ALA A 18 19.23 -0.04 -3.68
C ALA A 18 17.91 0.33 -4.40
N LEU A 19 16.76 -0.16 -3.92
CA LEU A 19 15.44 0.16 -4.47
C LEU A 19 15.07 1.64 -4.27
N CYS A 20 15.48 2.25 -3.16
CA CYS A 20 15.32 3.69 -2.92
C CYS A 20 16.08 4.61 -3.89
N LYS A 21 16.76 4.08 -4.92
CA LYS A 21 17.24 4.90 -6.05
C LYS A 21 16.09 5.38 -6.95
N ASP A 22 14.99 4.64 -6.97
CA ASP A 22 13.75 5.07 -7.60
C ASP A 22 13.02 6.06 -6.68
N PRO A 23 12.75 7.31 -7.13
CA PRO A 23 12.15 8.35 -6.27
C PRO A 23 10.80 7.95 -5.68
N TYR A 24 9.94 7.30 -6.48
CA TYR A 24 8.63 6.85 -6.02
C TYR A 24 8.77 5.80 -4.91
N THR A 25 9.65 4.80 -5.11
CA THR A 25 9.94 3.79 -4.09
C THR A 25 10.55 4.41 -2.82
N HIS A 26 11.45 5.37 -2.97
CA HIS A 26 12.05 6.09 -1.84
C HIS A 26 10.99 6.79 -0.98
N ASP A 27 10.07 7.53 -1.59
CA ASP A 27 9.02 8.27 -0.89
C ASP A 27 8.06 7.32 -0.16
N ARG A 28 7.73 6.18 -0.78
CA ARG A 28 6.96 5.11 -0.12
C ARG A 28 7.68 4.54 1.10
N VAL A 29 8.97 4.29 0.98
CA VAL A 29 9.78 3.78 2.10
C VAL A 29 9.81 4.79 3.25
N ILE A 30 9.97 6.09 2.96
CA ILE A 30 9.90 7.15 3.98
C ILE A 30 8.52 7.22 4.63
N SER A 31 7.45 7.16 3.84
CA SER A 31 6.06 7.16 4.34
C SER A 31 5.80 6.00 5.29
N MET A 32 6.23 4.78 4.91
CA MET A 32 6.11 3.59 5.75
C MET A 32 6.97 3.70 7.02
N ALA A 33 8.22 4.14 6.91
CA ALA A 33 9.12 4.33 8.05
C ALA A 33 8.54 5.36 9.06
N SER A 34 7.96 6.44 8.55
CA SER A 34 7.32 7.48 9.37
C SER A 34 6.10 6.94 10.12
N LYS A 35 5.26 6.12 9.46
CA LYS A 35 4.12 5.44 10.11
C LYS A 35 4.58 4.47 11.20
N LEU A 36 5.67 3.75 10.99
CA LEU A 36 6.26 2.89 12.01
C LEU A 36 6.77 3.71 13.20
N ALA A 37 7.49 4.80 12.94
CA ALA A 37 8.05 5.66 13.98
C ALA A 37 6.98 6.42 14.80
N ALA A 38 5.85 6.75 14.18
CA ALA A 38 4.73 7.42 14.82
C ALA A 38 3.84 6.48 15.67
N ALA A 39 4.05 5.16 15.59
CA ALA A 39 3.27 4.21 16.37
C ALA A 39 3.53 4.40 17.87
N PRO A 40 2.50 4.24 18.73
CA PRO A 40 2.64 4.49 20.16
C PRO A 40 3.74 3.65 20.81
N SER A 41 4.56 4.32 21.64
CA SER A 41 5.78 3.83 22.26
C SER A 41 5.59 2.75 23.34
N SER A 42 4.35 2.35 23.64
CA SER A 42 4.04 1.31 24.62
C SER A 42 4.36 -0.11 24.13
N CYS A 43 4.85 -0.26 22.90
CA CYS A 43 5.10 -1.56 22.27
C CYS A 43 6.56 -1.69 21.88
N ASN A 44 7.13 -2.88 22.07
CA ASN A 44 8.48 -3.19 21.63
C ASN A 44 8.49 -3.13 20.09
N GLY A 45 9.48 -2.48 19.48
CA GLY A 45 9.51 -2.26 18.02
C GLY A 45 9.44 -3.53 17.14
N SER A 46 9.64 -4.72 17.72
CA SER A 46 9.47 -6.03 17.06
C SER A 46 8.02 -6.40 16.75
N ASP A 47 7.05 -5.77 17.42
CA ASP A 47 5.64 -6.15 17.34
C ASP A 47 4.87 -5.30 16.33
N LEU A 48 5.55 -4.37 15.67
CA LEU A 48 4.97 -3.45 14.69
C LEU A 48 5.27 -3.91 13.27
N ALA A 49 4.25 -3.89 12.41
CA ALA A 49 4.37 -4.27 11.01
C ALA A 49 3.61 -3.29 10.10
N ILE A 50 3.99 -3.20 8.83
CA ILE A 50 3.22 -2.49 7.81
C ILE A 50 2.26 -3.46 7.13
N CYS A 51 1.01 -3.05 6.97
CA CYS A 51 0.03 -3.84 6.23
C CYS A 51 0.25 -3.73 4.72
N VAL A 52 0.38 -4.86 4.03
CA VAL A 52 0.62 -4.87 2.57
C VAL A 52 -0.54 -4.31 1.75
N GLN A 53 -1.75 -4.24 2.32
CA GLN A 53 -2.93 -3.68 1.66
C GLN A 53 -3.11 -2.19 1.93
N CYS A 54 -3.31 -1.80 3.19
CA CYS A 54 -3.62 -0.41 3.52
C CYS A 54 -2.38 0.47 3.77
N LYS A 55 -1.18 -0.14 3.79
CA LYS A 55 0.11 0.52 4.06
C LYS A 55 0.15 1.28 5.39
N GLN A 56 -0.72 0.93 6.33
CA GLN A 56 -0.72 1.45 7.69
C GLN A 56 0.11 0.55 8.60
N ALA A 57 0.74 1.15 9.61
CA ALA A 57 1.38 0.41 10.68
C ALA A 57 0.34 -0.22 11.60
N PHE A 58 0.56 -1.46 12.02
CA PHE A 58 -0.32 -2.20 12.92
C PHE A 58 0.48 -3.10 13.86
N PHE A 59 -0.11 -3.44 15.01
CA PHE A 59 0.50 -4.29 16.04
C PHE A 59 0.15 -5.77 15.86
N ARG A 60 1.14 -6.65 16.03
CA ARG A 60 0.96 -8.10 16.17
C ARG A 60 0.86 -8.49 17.67
N PRO A 61 0.06 -9.49 18.06
CA PRO A 61 -0.77 -10.32 17.20
C PRO A 61 -2.15 -9.71 16.87
N ASP A 62 -2.73 -8.83 17.69
CA ASP A 62 -4.06 -8.24 17.41
C ASP A 62 -4.52 -7.31 18.56
N ALA A 63 -3.98 -6.09 18.67
CA ALA A 63 -4.58 -5.07 19.56
C ALA A 63 -5.55 -4.15 18.81
N CYS A 64 -5.38 -3.97 17.50
CA CYS A 64 -6.21 -3.10 16.69
C CYS A 64 -7.09 -3.95 15.77
N ARG A 65 -8.38 -4.10 16.12
CA ARG A 65 -9.42 -4.73 15.26
C ARG A 65 -9.75 -3.85 14.03
N GLU A 66 -8.77 -3.16 13.48
CA GLU A 66 -8.95 -2.37 12.29
C GLU A 66 -9.02 -3.29 11.09
N LEU A 67 -10.20 -3.32 10.45
CA LEU A 67 -10.43 -4.16 9.29
C LEU A 67 -10.02 -3.41 8.02
N VAL A 68 -9.15 -4.00 7.21
CA VAL A 68 -8.63 -3.42 5.97
C VAL A 68 -9.41 -3.91 4.75
N PRO A 69 -9.63 -3.08 3.71
CA PRO A 69 -10.27 -3.53 2.47
C PRO A 69 -9.55 -4.74 1.85
N LEU A 70 -10.30 -5.80 1.53
CA LEU A 70 -9.77 -7.07 1.02
C LEU A 70 -9.82 -7.19 -0.51
N SER A 71 -10.43 -6.24 -1.19
CA SER A 71 -10.84 -6.40 -2.59
C SER A 71 -10.01 -5.51 -3.52
N SER A 72 -10.09 -5.76 -4.83
CA SER A 72 -9.31 -5.02 -5.81
C SER A 72 -10.04 -3.74 -6.24
N ARG A 73 -9.27 -2.82 -6.83
CA ARG A 73 -9.80 -1.64 -7.50
C ARG A 73 -9.48 -1.72 -8.99
N TRP A 74 -10.35 -1.18 -9.83
CA TRP A 74 -10.18 -1.09 -11.28
C TRP A 74 -10.37 0.37 -11.73
N ALA A 75 -9.77 0.77 -12.84
CA ALA A 75 -9.81 2.15 -13.32
C ALA A 75 -11.21 2.52 -13.82
N ASP A 76 -11.78 3.60 -13.29
CA ASP A 76 -13.02 4.16 -13.84
C ASP A 76 -12.71 4.90 -15.14
N GLU A 77 -12.78 4.23 -16.27
CA GLU A 77 -12.48 4.78 -17.60
C GLU A 77 -13.33 6.02 -17.97
N SER A 78 -14.39 6.33 -17.21
CA SER A 78 -15.21 7.53 -17.39
C SER A 78 -14.78 8.73 -16.54
N ASN A 79 -13.76 8.57 -15.68
CA ASN A 79 -13.25 9.61 -14.82
C ASN A 79 -12.35 10.60 -15.59
N GLU A 80 -12.53 11.89 -15.33
CA GLU A 80 -11.77 12.98 -15.97
C GLU A 80 -10.26 12.89 -15.78
N ALA A 81 -9.78 12.19 -14.74
CA ALA A 81 -8.35 11.94 -14.54
C ALA A 81 -7.70 11.16 -15.70
N TRP A 82 -8.51 10.49 -16.54
CA TRP A 82 -8.04 9.69 -17.68
C TRP A 82 -8.26 10.34 -19.05
N ASP A 83 -8.86 11.53 -19.12
CA ASP A 83 -9.25 12.16 -20.39
C ASP A 83 -8.04 12.34 -21.35
N ASP A 84 -6.85 12.57 -20.79
CA ASP A 84 -5.59 12.73 -21.53
C ASP A 84 -4.61 11.56 -21.35
N HIS A 85 -5.05 10.45 -20.73
CA HIS A 85 -4.19 9.29 -20.45
C HIS A 85 -4.21 8.30 -21.61
N PHE A 86 -3.09 8.17 -22.30
CA PHE A 86 -2.93 7.23 -23.41
C PHE A 86 -2.06 6.05 -22.99
N VAL A 87 -2.64 4.84 -22.95
CA VAL A 87 -1.96 3.62 -22.45
C VAL A 87 -0.63 3.32 -23.16
N ASN A 88 -0.49 3.71 -24.43
CA ASN A 88 0.73 3.51 -25.20
C ASN A 88 1.85 4.51 -24.87
N THR A 89 1.52 5.64 -24.24
CA THR A 89 2.44 6.75 -23.94
C THR A 89 2.69 6.81 -22.43
N ASP A 90 1.62 6.80 -21.65
CA ASP A 90 1.62 6.99 -20.19
C ASP A 90 1.63 5.66 -19.42
N GLY A 91 1.43 4.54 -20.12
CA GLY A 91 1.42 3.21 -19.52
C GLY A 91 0.03 2.78 -19.00
N PRO A 92 -0.07 1.65 -18.30
CA PRO A 92 -1.35 1.14 -17.81
C PRO A 92 -2.01 2.09 -16.81
N MET A 93 -3.34 2.18 -16.82
CA MET A 93 -4.10 2.98 -15.85
C MET A 93 -4.01 2.37 -14.43
N GLU A 94 -4.08 1.04 -14.33
CA GLU A 94 -4.09 0.29 -13.07
C GLU A 94 -2.69 0.04 -12.50
N THR A 95 -1.95 1.11 -12.23
CA THR A 95 -0.72 1.05 -11.44
C THR A 95 -1.00 1.37 -9.97
N GLU A 96 -0.15 0.86 -9.09
CA GLU A 96 -0.21 1.23 -7.66
C GLU A 96 0.01 2.74 -7.47
N GLU A 97 0.88 3.35 -8.28
CA GLU A 97 1.15 4.80 -8.28
C GLU A 97 -0.11 5.59 -8.59
N ASN A 98 -0.78 5.29 -9.72
CA ASN A 98 -2.01 5.97 -10.07
C ASN A 98 -3.11 5.76 -9.03
N MET A 99 -3.20 4.56 -8.44
CA MET A 99 -4.17 4.24 -7.40
C MET A 99 -3.92 4.95 -6.06
N GLU A 100 -2.69 5.39 -5.79
CA GLU A 100 -2.30 6.20 -4.64
C GLU A 100 -2.52 7.70 -4.93
N ASP A 101 -2.17 8.17 -6.12
CA ASP A 101 -2.25 9.59 -6.50
C ASP A 101 -3.66 10.05 -6.88
N TRP A 102 -4.42 9.17 -7.56
CA TRP A 102 -5.76 9.46 -8.09
C TRP A 102 -6.78 8.44 -7.59
N PRO A 103 -6.96 8.26 -6.28
CA PRO A 103 -7.75 7.16 -5.74
C PRO A 103 -9.23 7.19 -6.18
N ASP A 104 -9.78 8.35 -6.49
CA ASP A 104 -11.15 8.51 -7.00
C ASP A 104 -11.32 8.17 -8.48
N ALA A 105 -10.23 8.05 -9.23
CA ALA A 105 -10.21 7.55 -10.60
C ALA A 105 -10.32 6.02 -10.68
N PHE A 106 -10.55 5.36 -9.54
CA PHE A 106 -10.69 3.92 -9.41
C PHE A 106 -11.96 3.56 -8.64
N VAL A 107 -12.48 2.36 -8.89
CA VAL A 107 -13.69 1.84 -8.24
C VAL A 107 -13.41 0.50 -7.59
N TRP A 108 -13.95 0.30 -6.38
CA TRP A 108 -13.89 -0.98 -5.69
C TRP A 108 -14.75 -2.03 -6.40
N ASP A 109 -14.16 -3.17 -6.72
CA ASP A 109 -14.88 -4.33 -7.27
C ASP A 109 -16.05 -4.81 -6.37
N CYS A 110 -15.93 -4.64 -5.06
CA CYS A 110 -16.81 -5.23 -4.06
C CYS A 110 -18.08 -4.42 -3.77
N CYS A 111 -18.03 -3.10 -3.88
CA CYS A 111 -19.13 -2.20 -3.55
C CYS A 111 -19.37 -1.10 -4.57
N GLN A 112 -18.57 -1.03 -5.64
CA GLN A 112 -18.68 -0.03 -6.69
C GLN A 112 -18.59 1.41 -6.18
N LYS A 113 -17.96 1.61 -5.01
CA LYS A 113 -17.64 2.94 -4.50
C LYS A 113 -16.31 3.40 -5.07
N THR A 114 -16.06 4.71 -5.08
CA THR A 114 -14.78 5.29 -5.47
C THR A 114 -13.65 4.78 -4.58
N GLY A 115 -12.42 4.77 -5.10
CA GLY A 115 -11.27 4.19 -4.43
C GLY A 115 -10.82 4.95 -3.18
N SER A 116 -11.20 6.23 -3.02
CA SER A 116 -11.01 6.97 -1.76
C SER A 116 -11.95 6.49 -0.64
N ALA A 117 -13.12 5.94 -1.00
CA ALA A 117 -14.05 5.39 -0.02
C ALA A 117 -13.49 4.09 0.57
N ARG A 118 -13.94 3.74 1.78
CA ARG A 118 -13.60 2.44 2.38
C ARG A 118 -14.34 1.32 1.63
N GLY A 119 -13.59 0.36 1.09
CA GLY A 119 -14.14 -0.87 0.51
C GLY A 119 -15.05 -1.63 1.51
N CYS A 120 -16.06 -2.34 1.01
CA CYS A 120 -17.08 -2.99 1.87
C CYS A 120 -16.65 -4.35 2.41
N LYS A 121 -15.73 -5.04 1.73
CA LYS A 121 -15.14 -6.29 2.19
C LYS A 121 -13.89 -5.96 2.99
N VAL A 122 -13.89 -6.31 4.27
CA VAL A 122 -12.82 -5.95 5.18
C VAL A 122 -12.28 -7.18 5.92
N GLY A 123 -10.99 -7.19 6.26
CA GLY A 123 -10.31 -8.32 6.92
C GLY A 123 -9.17 -7.88 7.83
N GLN A 124 -8.46 -8.83 8.44
CA GLN A 124 -7.32 -8.52 9.30
C GLN A 124 -6.13 -7.95 8.52
N HIS A 125 -5.34 -7.11 9.18
CA HIS A 125 -4.06 -6.68 8.65
C HIS A 125 -3.15 -7.88 8.38
N ARG A 126 -2.36 -7.80 7.30
CA ARG A 126 -1.33 -8.78 6.97
C ARG A 126 -0.06 -8.08 6.50
N SER A 127 1.07 -8.69 6.78
CA SER A 127 2.43 -8.16 6.56
C SER A 127 3.33 -9.26 6.05
#